data_AF-A0A2E4YC37-F1
#
_entry.id   AF-A0A2E4YC37-F1
#
_cell.length_a   1.000
_cell.length_b   1.000
_cell.length_c   1.000
_cell.angle_alpha   90.00
_cell.angle_beta   90.00
_cell.angle_gamma   90.00
#
_symmetry.space_group_name_H-M   'P 1'
#
loop_
_entity.id
_entity.type
_entity.pdbx_description
1 polymer ?
#
loop_
_entity_poly.entity_id
_entity_poly.type
_entity_poly.pdbx_seq_one_letter_code
_entity_poly.pdbx_strand_id
1 'polypeptide(L)' 'MDFSEPIDLKLIREAISNVCRDFPDEYWEKHDREGKYPQDFYDAIAEAGWIGIAIPEAYGGAGKGVQEAA' A
#
# COMPACT_ATOMS: atom_id res chain seq x y z
N MET A 1 -3.82 -26.03 14.78
CA MET A 1 -3.37 -24.65 14.56
C MET A 1 -4.03 -24.20 13.27
N ASP A 2 -4.81 -23.14 13.32
CA ASP A 2 -5.49 -22.59 12.15
C ASP A 2 -4.57 -21.56 11.50
N PHE A 3 -4.33 -21.72 10.20
CA PHE A 3 -3.47 -20.85 9.39
C PHE A 3 -4.28 -20.13 8.30
N SER A 4 -5.61 -20.17 8.38
CA SER A 4 -6.46 -19.41 7.47
C SER A 4 -6.25 -17.91 7.67
N GLU A 5 -6.12 -17.19 6.56
CA GLU A 5 -5.95 -15.74 6.59
C GLU A 5 -7.27 -15.09 7.05
N PRO A 6 -7.23 -14.22 8.09
CA PRO A 6 -8.34 -13.37 8.44
C PRO A 6 -8.86 -12.61 7.22
N ILE A 7 -10.19 -12.57 7.04
CA ILE A 7 -10.85 -11.94 5.89
C ILE A 7 -10.37 -10.48 5.69
N ASP A 8 -10.12 -9.76 6.78
CA ASP A 8 -9.65 -8.38 6.74
C ASP A 8 -8.26 -8.23 6.10
N LEU A 9 -7.33 -9.16 6.37
CA LEU A 9 -6.00 -9.14 5.75
C LEU A 9 -6.09 -9.41 4.24
N LYS A 10 -6.97 -10.34 3.83
CA LYS A 10 -7.20 -10.60 2.41
C LYS A 10 -7.73 -9.37 1.68
N LEU A 11 -8.71 -8.66 2.27
CA LEU A 11 -9.27 -7.45 1.70
C LEU A 11 -8.25 -6.31 1.60
N ILE A 12 -7.37 -6.16 2.61
CA ILE A 12 -6.26 -5.19 2.57
C ILE A 12 -5.31 -5.50 1.41
N ARG A 13 -4.89 -6.77 1.26
CA ARG A 13 -3.98 -7.18 0.19
C ARG A 13 -4.61 -6.99 -1.19
N GLU A 14 -5.89 -7.31 -1.35
CA GLU A 14 -6.62 -7.06 -2.60
C GLU A 14 -6.70 -5.57 -2.94
N ALA A 15 -7.00 -4.72 -1.94
CA ALA A 15 -7.11 -3.28 -2.16
C ALA A 15 -5.76 -2.63 -2.53
N ILE A 16 -4.66 -2.98 -1.85
CA ILE A 16 -3.30 -2.53 -2.21
C ILE A 16 -2.92 -3.06 -3.60
N SER A 17 -3.21 -4.33 -3.88
CA SER A 17 -2.91 -4.95 -5.18
C SER A 17 -3.62 -4.24 -6.34
N ASN A 18 -4.84 -3.73 -6.12
CA ASN A 18 -5.56 -2.97 -7.13
C ASN A 18 -4.86 -1.65 -7.46
N VAL A 19 -4.34 -0.93 -6.45
CA VAL A 19 -3.57 0.32 -6.67
C VAL A 19 -2.26 0.03 -7.40
N CYS A 20 -1.55 -1.04 -7.02
CA CYS A 20 -0.28 -1.41 -7.65
C CYS A 20 -0.42 -1.80 -9.14
N ARG A 21 -1.60 -2.20 -9.62
CA ARG A 21 -1.81 -2.57 -11.03
C ARG A 21 -1.59 -1.42 -12.02
N ASP A 22 -1.75 -0.18 -11.56
CA ASP A 22 -1.53 1.00 -12.40
C ASP A 22 -0.03 1.31 -12.57
N PHE A 23 0.85 0.59 -11.87
CA PHE A 23 2.31 0.78 -11.86
C PHE A 23 3.04 -0.52 -12.27
N PRO A 24 3.02 -0.87 -13.56
CA PRO A 24 3.62 -2.11 -14.07
C PRO A 24 5.16 -2.07 -14.09
N ASP A 25 5.81 -3.17 -14.42
CA ASP A 25 7.27 -3.29 -14.41
C ASP A 25 7.98 -2.21 -15.26
N GLU A 26 7.40 -1.80 -16.39
CA GLU A 26 7.96 -0.74 -17.25
C GLU A 26 8.01 0.62 -16.55
N TYR A 27 7.06 0.90 -15.65
CA TYR A 27 7.08 2.10 -14.81
C TYR A 27 8.32 2.12 -13.92
N TRP A 28 8.58 0.99 -13.27
CA TRP A 28 9.69 0.83 -12.33
C TRP A 28 11.05 0.82 -13.05
N GLU A 29 11.16 0.14 -14.18
CA GLU A 29 12.39 0.15 -14.99
C GLU A 29 12.76 1.58 -15.40
N LYS A 30 11.78 2.37 -15.83
CA LYS A 30 12.00 3.76 -16.20
C LYS A 30 12.49 4.60 -15.02
N HIS A 31 11.85 4.45 -13.86
CA HIS A 31 12.22 5.21 -12.66
C HIS A 31 13.63 4.86 -12.15
N ASP A 32 13.99 3.57 -12.18
CA ASP A 32 15.32 3.10 -11.82
C ASP A 32 16.38 3.69 -12.76
N ARG A 33 16.16 3.58 -14.09
CA ARG A 33 17.07 4.12 -15.10
C ARG A 33 17.25 5.64 -14.99
N GLU A 34 16.18 6.37 -14.69
CA GLU A 34 16.17 7.82 -14.59
C GLU A 34 16.58 8.33 -13.20
N GLY A 35 16.71 7.46 -12.20
CA GLY A 35 17.01 7.81 -10.81
C GLY A 35 15.95 8.72 -10.17
N LYS A 36 14.68 8.52 -10.53
CA LYS A 36 13.57 9.40 -10.11
C LYS A 36 12.77 8.81 -8.97
N TYR A 37 12.31 9.68 -8.08
CA TYR A 37 11.34 9.32 -7.07
C TYR A 37 9.96 9.09 -7.73
N PRO A 38 9.26 7.98 -7.44
CA PRO A 38 7.98 7.64 -8.04
C PRO A 38 6.84 8.40 -7.35
N GLN A 39 6.79 9.72 -7.57
CA GLN A 39 5.83 10.62 -6.91
C GLN A 39 4.39 10.17 -7.16
N ASP A 40 4.08 9.80 -8.39
CA ASP A 40 2.76 9.37 -8.85
C ASP A 40 2.30 8.08 -8.15
N PHE A 41 3.21 7.13 -7.90
CA PHE A 41 2.92 5.96 -7.07
C PHE A 41 2.68 6.34 -5.61
N TYR A 42 3.52 7.22 -5.06
CA TYR A 42 3.39 7.68 -3.68
C TYR A 42 2.04 8.36 -3.46
N ASP A 43 1.64 9.25 -4.37
CA ASP A 43 0.37 9.97 -4.30
C ASP A 43 -0.82 9.01 -4.37
N ALA A 44 -0.78 8.00 -5.24
CA ALA A 44 -1.84 6.98 -5.36
C ALA A 44 -1.99 6.14 -4.07
N ILE A 45 -0.88 5.74 -3.46
CA ILE A 45 -0.88 4.99 -2.19
C ILE A 45 -1.35 5.87 -1.02
N ALA A 46 -1.01 7.17 -1.04
CA ALA A 46 -1.46 8.14 -0.06
C ALA A 46 -2.96 8.41 -0.16
N GLU A 47 -3.48 8.64 -1.36
CA GLU A 47 -4.92 8.85 -1.61
C GLU A 47 -5.75 7.63 -1.21
N ALA A 48 -5.20 6.43 -1.42
CA ALA A 48 -5.82 5.18 -0.99
C ALA A 48 -5.70 4.92 0.53
N GLY A 49 -5.05 5.81 1.30
CA GLY A 49 -4.99 5.75 2.76
C GLY A 49 -4.02 4.70 3.33
N TRP A 50 -3.11 4.18 2.50
CA TRP A 50 -2.18 3.11 2.91
C TRP A 50 -0.90 3.64 3.56
N ILE A 51 -0.61 4.93 3.41
CA ILE A 51 0.51 5.57 4.10
C ILE A 51 0.15 5.82 5.56
N GLY A 52 0.92 5.24 6.48
CA GLY A 52 0.66 5.38 7.91
C GLY A 52 -0.54 4.55 8.38
N ILE A 53 -0.74 3.35 7.80
CA ILE A 53 -1.87 2.48 8.17
C ILE A 53 -1.94 2.17 9.68
N ALA A 54 -0.78 2.11 10.35
CA ALA A 54 -0.67 1.90 11.80
C ALA A 54 -0.69 3.20 12.63
N ILE A 55 -0.76 4.36 11.99
CA ILE A 55 -0.87 5.66 12.66
C ILE A 55 -2.35 5.87 13.04
N PRO A 56 -2.66 6.37 14.25
CA PRO A 56 -4.04 6.67 14.64
C PRO A 56 -4.71 7.69 13.69
N GLU A 57 -6.03 7.57 13.52
CA GLU A 57 -6.84 8.48 12.68
C GLU A 57 -6.69 9.95 13.08
N ALA A 58 -6.50 10.23 14.39
CA ALA A 58 -6.25 11.58 14.91
C ALA A 58 -4.99 12.26 14.33
N TYR A 59 -4.10 11.50 13.70
CA TYR A 59 -2.88 12.00 13.04
C TYR A 59 -2.87 11.73 11.53
N GLY A 60 -4.02 11.39 10.93
CA GLY A 60 -4.16 11.16 9.49
C GLY A 60 -3.77 9.76 9.01
N GLY A 61 -3.65 8.77 9.91
CA GLY A 61 -3.45 7.36 9.55
C GLY A 61 -4.75 6.54 9.59
N ALA A 62 -4.67 5.25 9.23
CA ALA A 62 -5.85 4.38 9.15
C ALA A 62 -6.23 3.66 10.47
N GLY A 63 -5.45 3.87 11.54
CA GLY A 63 -5.70 3.33 12.88
C GLY A 63 -5.72 1.80 12.98
N LYS A 64 -5.06 1.08 12.06
CA LYS A 64 -5.00 -0.39 12.01
C LYS A 64 -3.79 -0.94 12.80
N GLY A 65 -3.76 -2.25 13.04
CA GLY A 65 -2.68 -2.93 13.75
C GLY A 65 -1.43 -3.19 12.89
N VAL A 66 -0.40 -3.77 13.52
CA VAL A 66 0.88 -4.11 12.85
C VAL A 66 0.70 -5.25 11.82
N GLN A 67 -0.30 -6.12 11.99
CA GLN A 67 -0.57 -7.20 11.04
C GLN A 67 -1.12 -6.67 9.72
N GLU A 68 -1.86 -5.56 9.77
CA GLU A 68 -2.39 -4.85 8.61
C GLU A 68 -1.33 -4.00 7.92
N ALA A 69 -0.21 -3.72 8.61
CA ALA A 69 0.93 -2.96 8.10
C ALA A 69 2.05 -3.83 7.50
N ALA A 70 2.01 -5.15 7.69
CA ALA A 70 3.05 -6.11 7.31
C ALA A 70 2.66 -6.92 6.06
#